data_AF-K9UE18-F1
#
_entry.id   AF-K9UE18-F1
#
_cell.length_a   1.000
_cell.length_b   1.000
_cell.length_c   1.000
_cell.angle_alpha   90.00
_cell.angle_beta   90.00
_cell.angle_gamma   90.00
#
_symmetry.space_group_name_H-M   'P 1'
#
loop_
_entity.id
_entity.type
_entity.pdbx_description
1 polymer ?
#
loop_
_entity_poly.entity_id
_entity_poly.type
_entity_poly.pdbx_seq_one_letter_code
_entity_poly.pdbx_strand_id
1 'polypeptide(L)'
;MISGSGLAPITTFKQLLTGLRLALGNLKLAGCRRVYIGGSFITDKERPNDYDGCFDIFGIDEEAIDPIFLQPDLAAQRTKFSGELVPNPAMAGFFQTDKNGNPKGIIVLDPTAIP
;
A
#
# COMPACT_ATOMS: atom_id res chain seq x y z
N MET A 1 16.97 -12.10 33.66
CA MET A 1 16.66 -12.31 32.23
C MET A 1 15.86 -11.10 31.77
N ILE A 2 16.51 -10.15 31.09
CA ILE A 2 15.83 -8.98 30.53
C ILE A 2 15.41 -9.41 29.12
N SER A 3 14.11 -9.62 28.93
CA SER A 3 13.51 -9.89 27.63
C SER A 3 13.75 -8.70 26.73
N GLY A 4 14.69 -8.84 25.79
CA GLY A 4 14.88 -7.89 24.71
C GLY A 4 13.63 -7.87 23.84
N SER A 5 12.77 -6.87 24.05
CA SER A 5 11.82 -6.45 23.03
C SER A 5 12.65 -5.89 21.88
N GLY A 6 13.03 -6.76 20.94
CA GLY A 6 13.61 -6.33 19.69
C GLY A 6 12.67 -5.32 19.05
N LEU A 7 13.08 -4.05 19.02
CA LEU A 7 12.40 -3.04 18.22
C LEU A 7 12.35 -3.60 16.81
N ALA A 8 11.14 -3.77 16.27
CA ALA A 8 10.98 -4.08 14.86
C ALA A 8 11.82 -3.06 14.07
N PRO A 9 12.63 -3.51 13.09
CA PRO A 9 13.51 -2.61 12.36
C PRO A 9 12.70 -1.45 11.79
N ILE A 10 13.16 -0.22 12.05
CA ILE A 10 12.52 0.98 11.53
C ILE A 10 12.57 0.90 10.00
N THR A 11 11.39 0.91 9.38
CA THR A 11 11.30 0.91 7.92
C THR A 11 11.74 2.27 7.40
N THR A 12 12.78 2.28 6.56
CA THR A 12 13.29 3.49 5.92
C THR A 12 12.36 3.91 4.78
N PHE A 13 12.35 5.20 4.43
CA PHE A 13 11.61 5.68 3.27
C PHE A 13 12.01 4.96 1.96
N LYS A 14 13.29 4.60 1.82
CA LYS A 14 13.78 3.78 0.70
C LYS A 14 13.14 2.39 0.67
N GLN A 15 12.95 1.76 1.83
CA GLN A 15 12.25 0.46 1.92
C GLN A 15 10.77 0.61 1.54
N LEU A 16 10.10 1.68 1.99
CA LEU A 16 8.71 1.96 1.58
C LEU A 16 8.58 2.11 0.06
N LEU A 17 9.44 2.91 -0.57
CA LEU A 17 9.43 3.09 -2.03
C LEU A 17 9.75 1.79 -2.78
N THR A 18 10.69 0.99 -2.26
CA THR A 18 11.05 -0.29 -2.86
C THR A 18 9.88 -1.27 -2.77
N GLY A 19 9.25 -1.37 -1.60
CA GLY A 19 8.09 -2.22 -1.36
C GLY A 19 6.88 -1.79 -2.19
N LEU A 20 6.59 -0.49 -2.27
CA LEU A 20 5.55 0.05 -3.14
C LEU A 20 5.81 -0.29 -4.61
N ARG A 21 7.05 -0.12 -5.10
CA ARG A 21 7.41 -0.51 -6.48
C ARG A 21 7.16 -1.99 -6.76
N LEU A 22 7.49 -2.87 -5.80
CA LEU A 22 7.27 -4.30 -5.92
C LEU A 22 5.77 -4.66 -5.92
N ALA A 23 4.97 -4.01 -5.07
CA ALA A 23 3.52 -4.18 -5.05
C ALA A 23 2.88 -3.70 -6.37
N LEU A 24 3.25 -2.50 -6.84
CA LEU A 24 2.79 -1.97 -8.13
C LEU A 24 3.22 -2.87 -9.31
N GLY A 25 4.40 -3.48 -9.26
CA GLY A 25 4.83 -4.47 -10.25
C GLY A 25 3.92 -5.70 -10.32
N ASN A 26 3.51 -6.25 -9.17
CA ASN A 26 2.55 -7.36 -9.11
C ASN A 26 1.17 -6.94 -9.66
N LEU A 27 0.69 -5.77 -9.27
CA LEU A 27 -0.58 -5.24 -9.75
C LEU A 27 -0.54 -4.95 -11.27
N LYS A 28 0.59 -4.48 -11.79
CA LYS A 28 0.83 -4.30 -13.23
C LYS A 28 0.75 -5.62 -13.98
N LEU A 29 1.36 -6.69 -13.47
CA LEU A 29 1.31 -8.02 -14.10
C LEU A 29 -0.13 -8.55 -14.19
N ALA A 30 -0.93 -8.27 -13.17
CA ALA A 30 -2.35 -8.61 -13.14
C ALA A 30 -3.25 -7.69 -13.99
N GLY A 31 -2.69 -6.68 -14.66
CA GLY A 31 -3.46 -5.75 -15.50
C GLY A 31 -4.19 -4.65 -14.71
N CYS A 32 -3.90 -4.46 -13.42
CA CYS A 32 -4.48 -3.39 -12.62
C CYS A 32 -4.08 -2.01 -13.19
N ARG A 33 -5.08 -1.12 -13.32
CA ARG A 33 -4.91 0.21 -13.92
C ARG A 33 -4.90 1.35 -12.93
N ARG A 34 -5.29 1.11 -11.68
CA ARG A 34 -5.47 2.18 -10.71
C ARG A 34 -5.23 1.72 -9.28
N VAL A 35 -4.33 2.42 -8.61
CA VAL A 35 -4.04 2.26 -7.18
C VAL A 35 -4.17 3.61 -6.52
N TYR A 36 -4.92 3.67 -5.43
CA TYR A 36 -5.11 4.85 -4.61
C TYR A 36 -4.22 4.73 -3.37
N ILE A 37 -3.35 5.70 -3.14
CA ILE A 37 -2.47 5.76 -1.98
C ILE A 37 -2.90 6.91 -1.08
N GLY A 38 -3.01 6.62 0.20
CA GLY A 38 -3.38 7.56 1.25
C GLY A 38 -2.49 7.40 2.47
N GLY A 39 -3.12 7.42 3.65
CA GLY A 39 -2.42 7.20 4.92
C GLY A 39 -1.44 8.32 5.26
N SER A 40 -0.45 7.98 6.10
CA SER A 40 0.59 8.92 6.54
C SER A 40 1.71 9.12 5.52
N PHE A 41 1.82 8.22 4.55
CA PHE A 41 2.84 8.22 3.51
C PHE A 41 2.85 9.47 2.62
N ILE A 42 1.67 10.06 2.37
CA ILE A 42 1.49 11.20 1.48
C ILE A 42 1.35 12.54 2.21
N THR A 43 1.74 12.57 3.49
CA THR A 43 1.62 13.75 4.37
C THR A 43 3.01 14.29 4.74
N ASP A 44 3.05 15.44 5.42
CA ASP A 44 4.29 16.07 5.89
C ASP A 44 4.94 15.36 7.10
N LYS A 45 4.49 14.14 7.43
CA LYS A 45 5.06 13.34 8.50
C LYS A 45 6.50 12.99 8.14
N GLU A 46 7.45 13.42 8.97
CA GLU A 46 8.90 13.23 8.74
C GLU A 46 9.29 11.76 8.52
N ARG A 47 8.60 10.83 9.19
CA ARG A 47 8.85 9.39 9.12
C ARG A 47 7.55 8.61 8.98
N PRO A 48 7.06 8.38 7.73
CA PRO A 48 6.01 7.39 7.52
C PRO A 48 6.55 5.99 7.84
N ASN A 49 5.69 5.13 8.39
CA ASN A 49 6.07 3.77 8.78
C ASN A 49 5.59 2.72 7.76
N ASP A 50 4.69 3.12 6.87
CA ASP A 50 3.97 2.33 5.88
C ASP A 50 3.42 3.24 4.77
N TYR A 51 2.88 2.62 3.73
CA TYR A 51 1.88 3.21 2.85
C TYR A 51 0.60 2.37 2.92
N ASP A 52 -0.53 3.05 2.80
CA ASP A 52 -1.85 2.43 2.84
C ASP A 52 -2.62 2.82 1.58
N GLY A 53 -3.41 1.91 1.06
CA GLY A 53 -4.17 2.17 -0.15
C GLY A 53 -5.18 1.11 -0.50
N CYS A 54 -5.81 1.33 -1.66
CA CYS A 54 -6.68 0.35 -2.30
C CYS A 54 -6.44 0.36 -3.80
N PHE A 55 -6.84 -0.69 -4.49
CA PHE A 55 -6.67 -0.79 -5.93
C PHE A 55 -7.93 -1.27 -6.63
N ASP A 56 -7.96 -1.04 -7.94
CA ASP A 56 -9.02 -1.55 -8.80
C ASP A 56 -8.81 -3.05 -9.05
N ILE A 57 -9.69 -3.87 -8.48
CA ILE A 57 -9.72 -5.33 -8.66
C ILE A 57 -10.50 -5.73 -9.92
N PHE A 58 -11.29 -4.83 -10.52
CA PHE A 58 -12.14 -5.22 -11.64
C PHE A 58 -11.31 -5.47 -12.91
N GLY A 59 -11.45 -6.67 -13.47
CA GLY A 59 -10.78 -7.06 -14.72
C GLY A 59 -9.30 -7.39 -14.57
N ILE A 60 -8.82 -7.62 -13.34
CA ILE A 60 -7.47 -8.15 -13.14
C ILE A 60 -7.40 -9.63 -13.50
N ASP A 61 -6.21 -10.10 -13.86
CA ASP A 61 -5.87 -11.51 -13.95
C ASP A 61 -5.50 -12.04 -12.55
N GLU A 62 -6.41 -12.80 -11.94
CA GLU A 62 -6.24 -13.40 -10.62
C GLU A 62 -5.13 -14.47 -10.58
N GLU A 63 -4.75 -15.06 -11.72
CA GLU A 63 -3.66 -16.04 -11.78
C GLU A 63 -2.27 -15.37 -11.84
N ALA A 64 -2.22 -14.11 -12.30
CA ALA A 64 -0.98 -13.34 -12.44
C ALA A 64 -0.63 -12.46 -11.22
N ILE A 65 -1.60 -12.20 -10.34
CA ILE A 65 -1.40 -11.41 -9.11
C ILE A 65 -0.85 -12.28 -7.98
N ASP A 66 -0.06 -11.68 -7.09
CA ASP A 66 0.27 -12.29 -5.80
C ASP A 66 -1.03 -12.51 -4.97
N PRO A 67 -1.38 -13.76 -4.60
CA PRO A 67 -2.65 -14.06 -3.92
C PRO A 67 -2.88 -13.29 -2.62
N ILE A 68 -1.81 -12.78 -1.99
CA ILE A 68 -1.93 -11.96 -0.78
C ILE A 68 -2.70 -10.65 -1.00
N PHE A 69 -2.92 -10.24 -2.25
CA PHE A 69 -3.74 -9.07 -2.59
C PHE A 69 -5.22 -9.43 -2.81
N LEU A 70 -5.56 -10.68 -3.14
CA LEU A 70 -6.94 -11.14 -3.34
C LEU A 70 -7.63 -11.47 -2.02
N GLN A 71 -6.91 -12.18 -1.14
CA GLN A 71 -7.28 -12.42 0.24
C GLN A 71 -6.34 -11.60 1.11
N PRO A 72 -6.65 -10.32 1.39
CA PRO A 72 -5.70 -9.37 1.92
C PRO A 72 -5.22 -9.75 3.33
N ASP A 73 -4.09 -10.44 3.39
CA ASP A 73 -3.30 -10.61 4.61
C ASP A 73 -2.40 -9.38 4.76
N LEU A 74 -2.93 -8.37 5.43
CA LEU A 74 -2.24 -7.09 5.64
C LEU A 74 -0.91 -7.25 6.38
N ALA A 75 -0.80 -8.23 7.28
CA ALA A 75 0.45 -8.51 7.99
C ALA A 75 1.51 -9.10 7.06
N ALA A 76 1.11 -10.00 6.17
CA ALA A 76 1.99 -10.54 5.13
C ALA A 76 2.39 -9.46 4.10
N GLN A 77 1.45 -8.62 3.67
CA GLN A 77 1.73 -7.49 2.78
C GLN A 77 2.71 -6.50 3.42
N ARG A 78 2.51 -6.13 4.69
CA ARG A 78 3.43 -5.26 5.43
C ARG A 78 4.83 -5.86 5.54
N THR A 79 4.93 -7.17 5.71
CA THR A 79 6.21 -7.89 5.73
C THR A 79 6.89 -7.90 4.36
N LYS A 80 6.14 -8.18 3.29
CA LYS A 80 6.67 -8.36 1.93
C LYS A 80 6.92 -7.05 1.18
N PHE A 81 6.02 -6.09 1.35
CA PHE A 81 5.93 -4.87 0.56
C PHE A 81 5.97 -3.59 1.40
N SER A 82 6.11 -3.68 2.72
CA SER A 82 6.17 -2.52 3.62
C SER A 82 4.96 -1.59 3.56
N GLY A 83 3.81 -2.11 3.13
CA GLY A 83 2.55 -1.37 3.06
C GLY A 83 1.35 -2.30 2.90
N GLU A 84 0.18 -1.69 2.82
CA GLU A 84 -1.12 -2.36 2.85
C GLU A 84 -1.99 -1.87 1.69
N LEU A 85 -2.44 -2.81 0.85
CA LEU A 85 -3.32 -2.55 -0.28
C LEU A 85 -4.50 -3.52 -0.25
N VAL A 86 -5.69 -2.95 -0.22
CA VAL A 86 -6.94 -3.72 -0.25
C VAL A 86 -7.58 -3.73 -1.64
N PRO A 87 -8.15 -4.85 -2.10
CA PRO A 87 -8.83 -4.98 -3.39
C PRO A 87 -10.24 -4.36 -3.37
N ASN A 88 -10.35 -3.10 -2.95
CA ASN A 88 -11.64 -2.44 -2.81
C ASN A 88 -11.56 -0.96 -3.23
N PRO A 89 -11.83 -0.62 -4.50
CA PRO A 89 -11.72 0.75 -4.97
C PRO A 89 -12.73 1.70 -4.32
N ALA A 90 -13.82 1.20 -3.72
CA ALA A 90 -14.78 2.02 -2.97
C ALA A 90 -14.16 2.64 -1.70
N MET A 91 -13.04 2.09 -1.21
CA MET A 91 -12.31 2.64 -0.07
C MET A 91 -11.49 3.89 -0.42
N ALA A 92 -11.40 4.31 -1.69
CA ALA A 92 -10.68 5.53 -2.06
C ALA A 92 -11.14 6.76 -1.23
N GLY A 93 -12.45 6.88 -0.97
CA GLY A 93 -13.02 7.96 -0.16
C GLY A 93 -12.61 7.91 1.31
N PHE A 94 -12.33 6.73 1.88
CA PHE A 94 -11.83 6.60 3.26
C PHE A 94 -10.48 7.31 3.43
N PHE A 95 -9.63 7.27 2.40
CA PHE A 95 -8.33 7.92 2.41
C PHE A 95 -8.38 9.44 2.22
N GLN A 96 -9.54 10.01 1.84
CA GLN A 96 -9.71 11.45 1.61
C GLN A 96 -10.03 12.25 2.87
N THR A 97 -9.97 11.62 4.04
CA THR A 97 -10.24 12.27 5.34
C THR A 97 -9.13 11.93 6.34
N ASP A 98 -8.67 12.91 7.12
CA ASP A 98 -7.72 12.67 8.22
C ASP A 98 -8.42 12.15 9.49
N LYS A 99 -7.63 11.85 10.52
CA LYS A 99 -8.13 11.37 11.83
C LYS A 99 -9.03 12.38 12.57
N ASN A 100 -9.00 13.65 12.19
CA ASN A 100 -9.81 14.72 12.77
C ASN A 100 -11.06 15.02 11.93
N GLY A 101 -11.27 14.31 10.82
CA GLY A 101 -12.40 14.55 9.92
C GLY A 101 -12.14 15.60 8.83
N ASN A 102 -10.92 16.13 8.70
CA ASN A 102 -10.61 17.12 7.68
C ASN A 102 -10.38 16.47 6.31
N PRO A 103 -10.86 17.07 5.22
CA PRO A 103 -10.60 16.57 3.88
C PRO A 103 -9.10 16.67 3.54
N LYS A 104 -8.57 15.66 2.85
CA LYS A 104 -7.21 15.64 2.32
C LYS A 104 -7.15 14.98 0.94
N GLY A 105 -6.09 15.27 0.20
CA GLY A 105 -5.82 14.62 -1.08
C GLY A 105 -5.39 13.16 -0.92
N ILE A 106 -5.47 12.42 -2.02
CA ILE A 106 -4.92 11.08 -2.21
C ILE A 106 -4.09 11.05 -3.49
N ILE A 107 -3.15 10.12 -3.61
CA ILE A 107 -2.40 9.90 -4.84
C ILE A 107 -3.07 8.78 -5.64
N VAL A 108 -3.22 8.97 -6.94
CA VAL A 108 -3.65 7.93 -7.87
C VAL A 108 -2.46 7.54 -8.73
N LEU A 109 -2.10 6.27 -8.71
CA LEU A 109 -1.03 5.68 -9.49
C LEU A 109 -1.61 4.75 -10.55
N ASP A 110 -1.07 4.82 -11.76
CA ASP A 110 -1.25 3.81 -12.80
C ASP A 110 -0.05 2.84 -12.74
N PRO A 111 -0.24 1.58 -12.30
CA PRO A 111 0.84 0.58 -12.26
C PRO A 111 1.54 0.38 -13.61
N THR A 112 0.83 0.59 -14.72
CA THR A 112 1.38 0.35 -16.07
C THR A 112 2.41 1.40 -16.48
N ALA A 113 2.42 2.56 -15.83
CA ALA A 113 3.41 3.62 -16.03
C ALA A 113 4.70 3.44 -15.20
N ILE A 114 4.73 2.45 -14.30
CA ILE A 114 5.91 2.16 -13.48
C ILE A 114 6.93 1.36 -14.32
N PRO A 115 8.20 1.80 -14.40
CA PRO A 115 9.26 1.10 -15.12
C PRO A 115 9.49 -0.34 -14.65
#